data_AF-A0A8S3DST8-F1
#
_entry.id   AF-A0A8S3DST8-F1
#
_cell.length_a   1.000
_cell.length_b   1.000
_cell.length_c   1.000
_cell.angle_alpha   90.00
_cell.angle_beta   90.00
_cell.angle_gamma   90.00
#
_symmetry.space_group_name_H-M   'P 1'
#
loop_
_entity.id
_entity.type
_entity.pdbx_description
1 polymer ?
#
loop_
_entity_poly.entity_id
_entity_poly.type
_entity_poly.pdbx_seq_one_letter_code
_entity_poly.pdbx_strand_id
1 'polypeptide(L)'
;MSNYSSFFRLFLHSGTNRKKWQVAVLTSSVGLSAAGLLWHQYHHRHYASSYSLHLKRYSASAEYPELTKHANLMARQLTPQMYAKLRDRITPSGYTIDDAIQVGVDNPGVPSRQYFGVSAGDEESYKMFRDLFDPLVRTRYDHGPDSRQYHDVDTSKLKYPFESDSSFDINKYILSSRMRATRNLSGFTFPTFSTRAERRRVERKFNKIFQQFTQANNEFNGNYYRLWMIDEEIQKRLANVSTSM
;
A
#
# COMPACT_ATOMS: atom_id res chain seq x y z
N MET A 1 29.22 -10.54 45.08
CA MET A 1 29.34 -11.95 45.50
C MET A 1 28.01 -12.65 45.22
N SER A 2 28.11 -13.86 44.68
CA SER A 2 27.09 -14.89 44.45
C SER A 2 25.90 -14.60 43.52
N ASN A 3 26.07 -15.11 42.29
CA ASN A 3 25.04 -15.69 41.42
C ASN A 3 24.15 -16.70 42.17
N TYR A 4 22.91 -16.92 41.69
CA TYR A 4 22.41 -18.29 41.45
C TYR A 4 21.38 -18.30 40.31
N SER A 5 21.57 -19.30 39.46
CA SER A 5 20.85 -19.63 38.23
C SER A 5 19.87 -20.77 38.54
N SER A 6 18.69 -20.75 37.90
CA SER A 6 17.84 -21.94 37.78
C SER A 6 17.43 -22.13 36.32
N PHE A 7 18.21 -22.95 35.63
CA PHE A 7 17.88 -23.52 34.33
C PHE A 7 17.11 -24.84 34.52
N PHE A 8 15.92 -24.93 33.95
CA PHE A 8 15.26 -26.23 33.72
C PHE A 8 15.99 -26.97 32.59
N ARG A 9 16.55 -28.15 32.91
CA ARG A 9 17.05 -29.14 31.94
C ARG A 9 15.93 -30.11 31.62
N LEU A 10 15.48 -30.16 30.37
CA LEU A 10 14.75 -31.30 29.82
C LEU A 10 15.74 -32.14 29.02
N PHE A 11 16.03 -33.36 29.50
CA PHE A 11 16.78 -34.36 28.74
C PHE A 11 15.82 -35.08 27.79
N LEU A 12 16.13 -35.11 26.49
CA LEU A 12 15.64 -36.13 25.58
C LEU A 12 16.85 -36.88 25.02
N HIS A 13 16.86 -38.18 25.28
CA HIS A 13 17.89 -39.13 24.92
C HIS A 13 17.85 -39.40 23.40
N SER A 14 19.03 -39.55 22.80
CA SER A 14 19.23 -39.72 21.37
C SER A 14 18.84 -41.09 20.86
N GLY A 15 18.28 -41.15 19.65
CA GLY A 15 18.17 -42.36 18.85
C GLY A 15 18.51 -42.08 17.38
N THR A 16 19.68 -42.57 16.96
CA THR A 16 20.10 -42.87 15.58
C THR A 16 20.68 -41.75 14.68
N ASN A 17 22.01 -41.79 14.61
CA ASN A 17 22.93 -41.49 13.51
C ASN A 17 22.36 -40.96 12.18
N ARG A 18 22.73 -39.71 11.83
CA ARG A 18 23.24 -39.34 10.49
C ARG A 18 24.04 -38.03 10.59
N LYS A 19 25.33 -38.10 10.22
CA LYS A 19 26.28 -36.99 10.16
C LYS A 19 25.75 -35.83 9.31
N LYS A 20 25.54 -34.65 9.90
CA LYS A 20 25.55 -33.37 9.20
C LYS A 20 26.27 -32.34 10.08
N TRP A 21 27.36 -31.80 9.57
CA TRP A 21 28.04 -30.66 10.16
C TRP A 21 27.08 -29.46 10.19
N GLN A 22 26.64 -29.06 11.37
CA GLN A 22 26.05 -27.74 11.59
C GLN A 22 27.13 -26.87 12.21
N VAL A 23 27.66 -25.95 11.42
CA VAL A 23 28.43 -24.81 11.94
C VAL A 23 27.41 -23.87 12.58
N ALA A 24 27.34 -23.91 13.91
CA ALA A 24 26.57 -22.96 14.69
C ALA A 24 27.31 -21.61 14.70
N VAL A 25 26.89 -20.68 13.85
CA VAL A 25 27.37 -19.29 13.92
C VAL A 25 26.58 -18.58 15.01
N LEU A 26 27.21 -18.41 16.17
CA LEU A 26 26.78 -17.48 17.21
C LEU A 26 27.03 -16.04 16.70
N THR A 27 26.05 -15.44 16.02
CA THR A 27 26.09 -13.99 15.76
C THR A 27 25.52 -13.26 16.96
N SER A 28 26.39 -12.54 17.67
CA SER A 28 26.00 -11.43 18.52
C SER A 28 25.07 -10.47 17.77
N SER A 29 24.17 -9.83 18.50
CA SER A 29 23.03 -9.01 18.05
C SER A 29 23.34 -7.83 17.11
N VAL A 30 24.59 -7.64 16.70
CA VAL A 30 25.01 -6.64 15.71
C VAL A 30 25.01 -7.21 14.27
N GLY A 31 25.10 -8.54 14.09
CA GLY A 31 25.22 -9.17 12.77
C GLY A 31 23.92 -9.28 11.97
N LEU A 32 22.76 -9.34 12.63
CA LEU A 32 21.44 -9.46 11.95
C LEU A 32 21.09 -8.23 11.11
N SER A 33 21.54 -7.04 11.52
CA SER A 33 21.32 -5.80 10.78
C SER A 33 22.19 -5.74 9.51
N ALA A 34 23.46 -6.15 9.61
CA ALA A 34 24.37 -6.16 8.47
C ALA A 34 24.01 -7.26 7.44
N ALA A 35 23.65 -8.47 7.90
CA ALA A 35 23.18 -9.52 7.01
C ALA A 35 21.84 -9.16 6.35
N GLY A 36 20.91 -8.54 7.08
CA GLY A 36 19.65 -8.04 6.52
C GLY A 36 19.87 -6.93 5.49
N LEU A 37 20.78 -5.98 5.76
CA LEU A 37 21.16 -4.92 4.82
C LEU A 37 21.89 -5.46 3.59
N LEU A 38 22.79 -6.43 3.76
CA LEU A 38 23.50 -7.06 2.65
C LEU A 38 22.58 -7.92 1.81
N TRP A 39 21.65 -8.65 2.42
CA TRP A 39 20.65 -9.46 1.71
C TRP A 39 19.65 -8.57 0.98
N HIS A 40 19.24 -7.45 1.60
CA HIS A 40 18.44 -6.39 0.96
C HIS A 40 19.21 -5.77 -0.22
N GLN A 41 20.45 -5.31 -0.03
CA GLN A 41 21.30 -4.74 -1.10
C GLN A 41 21.59 -5.76 -2.23
N TYR A 42 21.77 -7.03 -1.89
CA TYR A 42 22.04 -8.10 -2.85
C TYR A 42 20.81 -8.44 -3.69
N HIS A 43 19.64 -8.65 -3.06
CA HIS A 43 18.40 -8.88 -3.79
C HIS A 43 17.99 -7.67 -4.64
N HIS A 44 18.19 -6.44 -4.13
CA HIS A 44 18.02 -5.20 -4.90
C HIS A 44 18.86 -5.19 -6.17
N ARG A 45 20.17 -5.50 -6.06
CA ARG A 45 21.08 -5.49 -7.21
C ARG A 45 20.74 -6.56 -8.24
N HIS A 46 20.33 -7.76 -7.81
CA HIS A 46 20.08 -8.86 -8.74
C HIS A 46 18.69 -8.82 -9.40
N TYR A 47 17.64 -8.38 -8.72
CA TYR A 47 16.30 -8.26 -9.32
C TYR A 47 16.18 -7.03 -10.23
N ALA A 48 16.77 -5.89 -9.82
CA ALA A 48 16.90 -4.72 -10.70
C ALA A 48 17.76 -5.03 -11.93
N SER A 49 18.76 -5.91 -11.82
CA SER A 49 19.63 -6.30 -12.93
C SER A 49 18.88 -7.06 -14.02
N SER A 50 18.09 -8.10 -13.71
CA SER A 50 17.40 -8.88 -14.74
C SER A 50 16.24 -8.12 -15.40
N TYR A 51 15.49 -7.34 -14.63
CA TYR A 51 14.38 -6.54 -15.16
C TYR A 51 14.91 -5.38 -16.02
N SER A 52 15.97 -4.69 -15.58
CA SER A 52 16.65 -3.66 -16.39
C SER A 52 17.23 -4.23 -17.68
N LEU A 53 17.71 -5.48 -17.69
CA LEU A 53 18.20 -6.13 -18.91
C LEU A 53 17.08 -6.45 -19.91
N HIS A 54 15.85 -6.73 -19.46
CA HIS A 54 14.72 -7.02 -20.35
C HIS A 54 14.19 -5.77 -21.06
N LEU A 55 13.96 -4.67 -20.33
CA LEU A 55 13.49 -3.40 -20.90
C LEU A 55 14.50 -2.71 -21.82
N LYS A 56 15.80 -3.02 -21.67
CA LYS A 56 16.88 -2.45 -22.50
C LYS A 56 17.05 -3.14 -23.86
N ARG A 57 16.23 -4.14 -24.19
CA ARG A 57 16.29 -4.80 -25.50
C ARG A 57 15.82 -3.90 -26.64
N TYR A 58 14.92 -2.97 -26.36
CA TYR A 58 14.32 -2.07 -27.33
C TYR A 58 14.41 -0.61 -26.89
N SER A 59 14.27 0.31 -27.86
CA SER A 59 14.33 1.75 -27.63
C SER A 59 13.11 2.23 -26.83
N ALA A 60 13.23 3.38 -26.18
CA ALA A 60 12.12 3.98 -25.42
C ALA A 60 10.91 4.26 -26.30
N SER A 61 11.14 4.64 -27.56
CA SER A 61 10.08 4.91 -28.52
C SER A 61 9.35 3.64 -28.95
N ALA A 62 10.03 2.47 -28.96
CA ALA A 62 9.42 1.21 -29.35
C ALA A 62 8.51 0.63 -28.25
N GLU A 63 8.81 0.94 -26.99
CA GLU A 63 8.02 0.52 -25.82
C GLU A 63 7.00 1.58 -25.37
N TYR A 64 6.98 2.76 -26.01
CA TYR A 64 6.02 3.80 -25.65
C TYR A 64 4.58 3.35 -25.94
N PRO A 65 3.64 3.48 -24.98
CA PRO A 65 2.29 2.98 -25.17
C PRO A 65 1.51 3.79 -26.21
N GLU A 66 0.66 3.10 -26.96
CA GLU A 66 -0.25 3.74 -27.92
C GLU A 66 -1.48 4.30 -27.20
N LEU A 67 -1.58 5.62 -27.13
CA LEU A 67 -2.52 6.34 -26.26
C LEU A 67 -3.51 7.24 -27.02
N THR A 68 -3.56 7.17 -28.35
CA THR A 68 -4.38 8.07 -29.20
C THR A 68 -5.88 8.00 -28.93
N LYS A 69 -6.37 6.90 -28.34
CA LYS A 69 -7.79 6.68 -28.02
C LYS A 69 -8.09 6.77 -26.52
N HIS A 70 -7.15 7.26 -25.72
CA HIS A 70 -7.26 7.28 -24.26
C HIS A 70 -7.72 8.64 -23.75
N ALA A 71 -8.63 8.62 -22.79
CA ALA A 71 -9.26 9.79 -22.18
C ALA A 71 -8.92 9.97 -20.70
N ASN A 72 -8.01 9.16 -20.13
CA ASN A 72 -7.53 9.30 -18.75
C ASN A 72 -6.41 10.36 -18.62
N LEU A 73 -6.14 10.81 -17.39
CA LEU A 73 -5.17 11.89 -17.13
C LEU A 73 -3.73 11.50 -17.46
N MET A 74 -3.33 10.26 -17.17
CA MET A 74 -2.01 9.72 -17.52
C MET A 74 -1.74 9.91 -19.01
N ALA A 75 -2.68 9.49 -19.86
CA ALA A 75 -2.53 9.59 -21.30
C ALA A 75 -2.39 11.04 -21.81
N ARG A 76 -2.98 12.01 -21.10
CA ARG A 76 -2.87 13.44 -21.44
C ARG A 76 -1.54 14.07 -21.01
N GLN A 77 -0.87 13.49 -20.01
CA GLN A 77 0.33 14.06 -19.40
C GLN A 77 1.62 13.33 -19.80
N LEU A 78 1.55 12.02 -20.06
CA LEU A 78 2.69 11.23 -20.47
C LEU A 78 3.16 11.68 -21.86
N THR A 79 4.46 11.91 -21.99
CA THR A 79 5.10 12.24 -23.26
C THR A 79 6.20 11.23 -23.58
N PRO A 80 6.58 11.04 -24.86
CA PRO A 80 7.69 10.16 -25.21
C PRO A 80 9.00 10.51 -24.49
N GLN A 81 9.29 11.81 -24.31
CA GLN A 81 10.48 12.28 -23.61
C GLN A 81 10.42 11.97 -22.11
N MET A 82 9.26 12.15 -21.48
CA MET A 82 9.04 11.80 -20.08
C MET A 82 9.18 10.28 -19.87
N TYR A 83 8.56 9.47 -20.72
CA TYR A 83 8.68 8.02 -20.68
C TYR A 83 10.12 7.56 -20.82
N ALA A 84 10.86 8.08 -21.82
CA ALA A 84 12.27 7.76 -22.00
C ALA A 84 13.14 8.12 -20.78
N LYS A 85 12.82 9.21 -20.08
CA LYS A 85 13.52 9.61 -18.84
C LYS A 85 13.21 8.69 -17.65
N LEU A 86 11.99 8.20 -17.55
CA LEU A 86 11.49 7.44 -16.40
C LEU A 86 11.61 5.92 -16.56
N ARG A 87 11.68 5.38 -17.78
CA ARG A 87 11.63 3.93 -18.05
C ARG A 87 12.75 3.12 -17.39
N ASP A 88 13.93 3.71 -17.21
CA ASP A 88 15.07 3.05 -16.57
C ASP A 88 15.10 3.26 -15.05
N ARG A 89 14.09 3.93 -14.48
CA ARG A 89 13.97 4.17 -13.04
C ARG A 89 13.16 3.05 -12.39
N ILE A 90 13.65 2.60 -11.24
CA ILE A 90 13.06 1.51 -10.46
C ILE A 90 13.06 1.94 -9.01
N THR A 91 11.94 1.74 -8.30
CA THR A 91 11.85 2.00 -6.86
C THR A 91 12.65 0.96 -6.06
N PRO A 92 12.89 1.18 -4.76
CA PRO A 92 13.49 0.17 -3.90
C PRO A 92 12.75 -1.18 -3.90
N SER A 93 11.43 -1.21 -4.11
CA SER A 93 10.70 -2.49 -4.14
C SER A 93 10.79 -3.22 -5.48
N GLY A 94 11.27 -2.54 -6.54
CA GLY A 94 11.26 -3.06 -7.90
C GLY A 94 10.15 -2.49 -8.80
N TYR A 95 9.36 -1.53 -8.32
CA TYR A 95 8.25 -0.94 -9.08
C TYR A 95 8.77 0.00 -10.17
N THR A 96 8.12 0.01 -11.33
CA THR A 96 8.56 0.74 -12.52
C THR A 96 7.49 1.68 -13.05
N ILE A 97 7.86 2.50 -14.05
CA ILE A 97 6.89 3.37 -14.72
C ILE A 97 5.84 2.55 -15.48
N ASP A 98 6.21 1.40 -16.06
CA ASP A 98 5.27 0.55 -16.78
C ASP A 98 4.24 -0.05 -15.81
N ASP A 99 4.67 -0.54 -14.65
CA ASP A 99 3.75 -0.97 -13.59
C ASP A 99 2.79 0.16 -13.18
N ALA A 100 3.31 1.40 -13.10
CA ALA A 100 2.53 2.56 -12.70
C ALA A 100 1.44 2.91 -13.72
N ILE A 101 1.74 2.88 -15.02
CA ILE A 101 0.83 3.32 -16.10
C ILE A 101 -0.04 2.20 -16.66
N GLN A 102 0.28 0.93 -16.39
CA GLN A 102 -0.41 -0.22 -17.02
C GLN A 102 -1.93 -0.13 -16.88
N VAL A 103 -2.43 0.26 -15.70
CA VAL A 103 -3.88 0.44 -15.48
C VAL A 103 -4.50 1.47 -16.43
N GLY A 104 -3.79 2.56 -16.75
CA GLY A 104 -4.25 3.56 -17.71
C GLY A 104 -4.11 3.12 -19.15
N VAL A 105 -3.08 2.33 -19.47
CA VAL A 105 -2.88 1.75 -20.81
C VAL A 105 -4.01 0.75 -21.12
N ASP A 106 -4.31 -0.15 -20.18
CA ASP A 106 -5.34 -1.18 -20.34
C ASP A 106 -6.77 -0.63 -20.30
N ASN A 107 -6.95 0.55 -19.68
CA ASN A 107 -8.26 1.17 -19.50
C ASN A 107 -8.28 2.58 -20.12
N PRO A 108 -8.67 2.71 -21.41
CA PRO A 108 -8.72 3.99 -22.13
C PRO A 108 -9.59 5.04 -21.45
N GLY A 109 -10.56 4.62 -20.63
CA GLY A 109 -11.51 5.51 -19.97
C GLY A 109 -12.54 6.07 -20.93
N VAL A 110 -13.28 7.09 -20.47
CA VAL A 110 -14.32 7.77 -21.28
C VAL A 110 -14.23 9.28 -21.06
N PRO A 111 -14.50 10.13 -22.08
CA PRO A 111 -14.35 11.58 -21.94
C PRO A 111 -15.20 12.23 -20.82
N SER A 112 -16.33 11.62 -20.48
CA SER A 112 -17.25 12.12 -19.44
C SER A 112 -16.76 11.91 -18.01
N ARG A 113 -15.70 11.13 -17.80
CA ARG A 113 -15.15 10.83 -16.47
C ARG A 113 -13.64 10.94 -16.45
N GLN A 114 -13.14 11.66 -15.45
CA GLN A 114 -11.70 11.87 -15.29
C GLN A 114 -11.10 10.78 -14.40
N TYR A 115 -10.49 9.78 -15.03
CA TYR A 115 -9.67 8.77 -14.36
C TYR A 115 -8.21 9.21 -14.32
N PHE A 116 -7.47 8.83 -13.28
CA PHE A 116 -6.03 9.07 -13.22
C PHE A 116 -5.26 8.28 -14.27
N GLY A 117 -5.54 6.98 -14.42
CA GLY A 117 -4.77 6.10 -15.31
C GLY A 117 -3.36 5.76 -14.80
N VAL A 118 -3.08 5.97 -13.50
CA VAL A 118 -1.85 5.55 -12.84
C VAL A 118 -2.15 4.87 -11.50
N SER A 119 -1.20 4.07 -11.03
CA SER A 119 -1.15 3.61 -9.66
C SER A 119 0.27 3.65 -9.09
N ALA A 120 0.40 3.95 -7.79
CA ALA A 120 1.67 3.84 -7.09
C ALA A 120 1.81 2.43 -6.49
N GLY A 121 3.03 1.87 -6.52
CA GLY A 121 3.34 0.56 -5.97
C GLY A 121 3.92 0.62 -4.56
N ASP A 122 4.49 1.76 -4.18
CA ASP A 122 5.12 2.03 -2.88
C ASP A 122 5.21 3.54 -2.61
N GLU A 123 5.72 3.91 -1.44
CA GLU A 123 5.90 5.30 -1.03
C GLU A 123 6.87 6.04 -1.96
N GLU A 124 7.95 5.37 -2.37
CA GLU A 124 9.00 5.92 -3.21
C GLU A 124 8.55 6.19 -4.65
N SER A 125 7.48 5.54 -5.12
CA SER A 125 6.88 5.75 -6.45
C SER A 125 6.58 7.22 -6.71
N TYR A 126 6.04 7.93 -5.71
CA TYR A 126 5.71 9.36 -5.85
C TYR A 126 6.93 10.24 -6.08
N LYS A 127 8.09 9.87 -5.51
CA LYS A 127 9.35 10.59 -5.70
C LYS A 127 10.05 10.17 -6.99
N MET A 128 10.08 8.86 -7.26
CA MET A 128 10.81 8.28 -8.39
C MET A 128 10.20 8.70 -9.73
N PHE A 129 8.86 8.77 -9.79
CA PHE A 129 8.10 9.08 -11.00
C PHE A 129 7.38 10.43 -10.90
N ARG A 130 7.93 11.35 -10.09
CA ARG A 130 7.31 12.65 -9.82
C ARG A 130 7.00 13.47 -11.07
N ASP A 131 7.81 13.33 -12.12
CA ASP A 131 7.61 14.04 -13.39
C ASP A 131 6.26 13.67 -14.04
N LEU A 132 5.73 12.48 -13.75
CA LEU A 132 4.38 12.07 -14.14
C LEU A 132 3.36 12.33 -13.02
N PHE A 133 3.65 12.01 -11.76
CA PHE A 133 2.69 12.15 -10.67
C PHE A 133 2.33 13.62 -10.34
N ASP A 134 3.31 14.53 -10.32
CA ASP A 134 3.09 15.93 -9.95
C ASP A 134 2.10 16.63 -10.92
N PRO A 135 2.23 16.52 -12.26
CA PRO A 135 1.23 17.05 -13.19
C PRO A 135 -0.18 16.47 -13.00
N LEU A 136 -0.29 15.19 -12.64
CA LEU A 136 -1.58 14.54 -12.41
C LEU A 136 -2.26 15.08 -11.15
N VAL A 137 -1.51 15.23 -10.06
CA VAL A 137 -1.99 15.81 -8.80
C VAL A 137 -2.43 17.25 -9.03
N ARG A 138 -1.62 18.06 -9.73
CA ARG A 138 -1.96 19.43 -10.10
C ARG A 138 -3.24 19.49 -10.93
N THR A 139 -3.37 18.64 -11.95
CA THR A 139 -4.55 18.65 -12.82
C THR A 139 -5.83 18.28 -12.06
N ARG A 140 -5.76 17.34 -11.12
CA ARG A 140 -6.96 16.82 -10.42
C ARG A 140 -7.36 17.63 -9.19
N TYR A 141 -6.38 18.22 -8.50
CA TYR A 141 -6.57 18.83 -7.19
C TYR A 141 -6.07 20.27 -7.08
N ASP A 142 -5.50 20.83 -8.15
CA ASP A 142 -4.89 22.17 -8.17
C ASP A 142 -3.79 22.37 -7.10
N HIS A 143 -3.07 21.28 -6.80
CA HIS A 143 -1.94 21.28 -5.89
C HIS A 143 -0.63 21.09 -6.65
N GLY A 144 0.29 22.05 -6.51
CA GLY A 144 1.63 21.98 -7.06
C GLY A 144 2.63 21.30 -6.11
N PRO A 145 3.88 21.10 -6.56
CA PRO A 145 4.94 20.47 -5.76
C PRO A 145 5.24 21.18 -4.43
N ASP A 146 5.04 22.50 -4.39
CA ASP A 146 5.28 23.33 -3.20
C ASP A 146 4.01 23.50 -2.34
N SER A 147 2.89 22.89 -2.75
CA SER A 147 1.66 22.92 -1.96
C SER A 147 1.82 22.08 -0.70
N ARG A 148 1.38 22.62 0.43
CA ARG A 148 1.36 21.91 1.70
C ARG A 148 -0.03 21.36 1.98
N GLN A 149 -0.11 20.06 2.26
CA GLN A 149 -1.34 19.47 2.79
C GLN A 149 -1.50 19.85 4.26
N TYR A 150 -2.67 20.36 4.62
CA TYR A 150 -3.07 20.61 6.01
C TYR A 150 -3.88 19.43 6.53
N HIS A 151 -3.61 19.02 7.76
CA HIS A 151 -4.33 17.95 8.44
C HIS A 151 -4.97 18.53 9.71
N ASP A 152 -6.28 18.73 9.68
CA ASP A 152 -7.09 19.13 10.83
C ASP A 152 -8.20 18.08 11.03
N VAL A 153 -8.17 17.42 12.18
CA VAL A 153 -9.15 16.39 12.55
C VAL A 153 -9.98 16.82 13.76
N ASP A 154 -9.92 18.10 14.14
CA ASP A 154 -10.72 18.67 15.22
C ASP A 154 -12.17 18.86 14.77
N THR A 155 -13.03 17.95 15.23
CA THR A 155 -14.46 17.96 14.87
C THR A 155 -15.23 19.12 15.50
N SER A 156 -14.68 19.79 16.54
CA SER A 156 -15.36 20.93 17.18
C SER A 156 -15.44 22.17 16.29
N LYS A 157 -14.60 22.24 15.24
CA LYS A 157 -14.58 23.33 14.26
C LYS A 157 -15.63 23.18 13.17
N LEU A 158 -16.31 22.03 13.09
CA LEU A 158 -17.35 21.81 12.10
C LEU A 158 -18.54 22.72 12.40
N LYS A 159 -18.94 23.53 11.41
CA LYS A 159 -20.14 24.37 11.46
C LYS A 159 -21.13 23.81 10.45
N TYR A 160 -22.38 23.59 10.88
CA TYR A 160 -23.43 23.14 9.98
C TYR A 160 -24.26 24.35 9.51
N PRO A 161 -24.49 24.54 8.19
CA PRO A 161 -25.15 25.74 7.68
C PRO A 161 -26.61 25.92 8.15
N PHE A 162 -27.22 24.88 8.72
CA PHE A 162 -28.60 24.90 9.22
C PHE A 162 -28.69 24.79 10.75
N GLU A 163 -27.57 24.94 11.47
CA GLU A 163 -27.54 24.82 12.94
C GLU A 163 -28.50 25.80 13.65
N SER A 164 -28.77 26.95 13.05
CA SER A 164 -29.72 27.95 13.56
C SER A 164 -31.14 27.82 12.99
N ASP A 165 -31.39 26.95 12.03
CA ASP A 165 -32.70 26.77 11.39
C ASP A 165 -33.42 25.55 11.96
N SER A 166 -34.18 25.78 13.04
CA SER A 166 -35.00 24.75 13.70
C SER A 166 -36.09 24.14 12.81
N SER A 167 -36.40 24.72 11.64
CA SER A 167 -37.40 24.21 10.71
C SER A 167 -36.85 23.16 9.73
N PHE A 168 -35.52 23.04 9.64
CA PHE A 168 -34.87 22.08 8.77
C PHE A 168 -34.75 20.70 9.44
N ASP A 169 -35.65 19.79 9.08
CA ASP A 169 -35.54 18.38 9.46
C ASP A 169 -34.59 17.63 8.51
N ILE A 170 -33.34 17.46 8.94
CA ILE A 170 -32.31 16.74 8.19
C ILE A 170 -32.71 15.29 7.89
N ASN A 171 -33.49 14.64 8.76
CA ASN A 171 -33.87 13.24 8.63
C ASN A 171 -34.92 13.02 7.53
N LYS A 172 -35.63 14.07 7.11
CA LYS A 172 -36.55 14.01 5.96
C LYS A 172 -35.81 13.86 4.62
N TYR A 173 -34.56 14.33 4.55
CA TYR A 173 -33.82 14.43 3.28
C TYR A 173 -32.57 13.54 3.24
N ILE A 174 -31.93 13.28 4.37
CA ILE A 174 -30.67 12.53 4.45
C ILE A 174 -30.92 11.19 5.13
N LEU A 175 -30.87 10.11 4.34
CA LEU A 175 -31.06 8.74 4.84
C LEU A 175 -29.88 8.24 5.68
N SER A 176 -28.66 8.57 5.27
CA SER A 176 -27.45 8.20 6.01
C SER A 176 -26.28 9.12 5.67
N SER A 177 -25.32 9.22 6.60
CA SER A 177 -24.06 9.94 6.42
C SER A 177 -22.90 9.01 6.68
N ARG A 178 -21.87 9.05 5.82
CA ARG A 178 -20.70 8.18 5.94
C ARG A 178 -19.42 8.93 5.62
N MET A 179 -18.46 8.85 6.53
CA MET A 179 -17.08 9.30 6.31
C MET A 179 -16.15 8.11 6.17
N ARG A 180 -15.21 8.18 5.22
CA ARG A 180 -14.19 7.15 5.03
C ARG A 180 -12.83 7.81 4.86
N ALA A 181 -11.83 7.25 5.54
CA ALA A 181 -10.44 7.55 5.30
C ALA A 181 -9.67 6.26 4.96
N THR A 182 -8.59 6.38 4.19
CA THR A 182 -7.68 5.27 3.86
C THR A 182 -6.29 5.62 4.38
N ARG A 183 -5.53 4.61 4.80
CA ARG A 183 -4.16 4.74 5.28
C ARG A 183 -3.30 3.63 4.69
N ASN A 184 -2.07 3.97 4.31
CA ASN A 184 -1.04 3.00 3.99
C ASN A 184 -0.11 2.85 5.20
N LEU A 185 0.46 1.66 5.38
CA LEU A 185 1.41 1.38 6.46
C LEU A 185 2.84 1.54 5.92
N SER A 186 3.59 2.51 6.45
CA SER A 186 4.97 2.75 6.01
C SER A 186 5.85 1.49 6.18
N GLY A 187 6.78 1.32 5.24
CA GLY A 187 7.63 0.14 5.13
C GLY A 187 6.95 -1.08 4.49
N PHE A 188 5.78 -0.90 3.86
CA PHE A 188 5.11 -1.90 3.04
C PHE A 188 4.76 -1.31 1.67
N THR A 189 4.88 -2.12 0.64
CA THR A 189 4.33 -1.81 -0.69
C THR A 189 2.80 -1.71 -0.66
N PHE A 190 2.25 -0.98 -1.61
CA PHE A 190 0.83 -0.77 -1.79
C PHE A 190 0.15 -1.99 -2.44
N PRO A 191 -1.19 -2.11 -2.37
CA PRO A 191 -1.89 -3.31 -2.83
C PRO A 191 -1.58 -3.75 -4.26
N THR A 192 -1.29 -2.80 -5.15
CA THR A 192 -0.95 -2.99 -6.57
C THR A 192 0.36 -3.73 -6.79
N PHE A 193 1.30 -3.64 -5.83
CA PHE A 193 2.61 -4.28 -5.94
C PHE A 193 2.96 -5.21 -4.77
N SER A 194 2.07 -5.31 -3.79
CA SER A 194 2.26 -6.12 -2.59
C SER A 194 2.48 -7.61 -2.89
N THR A 195 3.56 -8.15 -2.33
CA THR A 195 3.74 -9.60 -2.29
C THR A 195 2.69 -10.24 -1.37
N ARG A 196 2.42 -11.53 -1.58
CA ARG A 196 1.55 -12.30 -0.66
C ARG A 196 2.05 -12.27 0.79
N ALA A 197 3.37 -12.24 0.99
CA ALA A 197 3.98 -12.19 2.31
C ALA A 197 3.73 -10.84 3.01
N GLU A 198 3.95 -9.72 2.31
CA GLU A 198 3.65 -8.38 2.82
C GLU A 198 2.18 -8.23 3.14
N ARG A 199 1.28 -8.60 2.23
CA ARG A 199 -0.17 -8.49 2.42
C ARG A 199 -0.63 -9.22 3.69
N ARG A 200 -0.15 -10.44 3.92
CA ARG A 200 -0.43 -11.22 5.15
C ARG A 200 0.21 -10.58 6.39
N ARG A 201 1.35 -9.91 6.27
CA ARG A 201 2.00 -9.22 7.39
C ARG A 201 1.27 -7.94 7.77
N VAL A 202 0.77 -7.18 6.80
CA VAL A 202 -0.12 -6.03 7.00
C VAL A 202 -1.39 -6.49 7.73
N GLU A 203 -2.05 -7.55 7.24
CA GLU A 203 -3.25 -8.14 7.88
C GLU A 203 -2.99 -8.48 9.35
N ARG A 204 -1.92 -9.24 9.65
CA ARG A 204 -1.58 -9.61 11.03
C ARG A 204 -1.32 -8.41 11.93
N LYS A 205 -0.61 -7.38 11.43
CA LYS A 205 -0.34 -6.16 12.19
C LYS A 205 -1.64 -5.41 12.50
N PHE A 206 -2.49 -5.20 11.50
CA PHE A 206 -3.76 -4.50 11.67
C PHE A 206 -4.70 -5.25 12.62
N ASN A 207 -4.81 -6.58 12.51
CA ASN A 207 -5.66 -7.35 13.41
C ASN A 207 -5.21 -7.23 14.87
N LYS A 208 -3.90 -7.26 15.12
CA LYS A 208 -3.35 -7.06 16.47
C LYS A 208 -3.66 -5.66 16.99
N ILE A 209 -3.44 -4.63 16.18
CA ILE A 209 -3.73 -3.23 16.56
C ILE A 209 -5.22 -3.05 16.84
N PHE A 210 -6.08 -3.58 15.97
CA PHE A 210 -7.53 -3.48 16.12
C PHE A 210 -7.99 -4.14 17.42
N GLN A 211 -7.55 -5.37 17.70
CA GLN A 211 -7.86 -6.07 18.96
C GLN A 211 -7.43 -5.29 20.19
N GLN A 212 -6.23 -4.70 20.18
CA GLN A 212 -5.74 -3.89 21.30
C GLN A 212 -6.57 -2.59 21.45
N PHE A 213 -6.91 -1.96 20.34
CA PHE A 213 -7.70 -0.73 20.34
C PHE A 213 -9.12 -0.96 20.84
N THR A 214 -9.78 -2.03 20.38
CA THR A 214 -11.15 -2.37 20.82
C THR A 214 -11.22 -2.79 22.28
N GLN A 215 -10.20 -3.51 22.78
CA GLN A 215 -10.10 -3.87 24.19
C GLN A 215 -9.93 -2.66 25.11
N ALA A 216 -9.23 -1.62 24.63
CA ALA A 216 -9.02 -0.40 25.40
C ALA A 216 -10.18 0.61 25.28
N ASN A 217 -11.03 0.48 24.25
CA ASN A 217 -12.09 1.44 23.94
C ASN A 217 -13.42 0.73 23.67
N ASN A 218 -14.27 0.62 24.70
CA ASN A 218 -15.54 -0.10 24.63
C ASN A 218 -16.47 0.38 23.52
N GLU A 219 -16.47 1.68 23.19
CA GLU A 219 -17.28 2.26 22.11
C GLU A 219 -16.93 1.70 20.73
N PHE A 220 -15.65 1.37 20.50
CA PHE A 220 -15.16 0.90 19.20
C PHE A 220 -15.04 -0.62 19.14
N ASN A 221 -15.71 -1.35 20.04
CA ASN A 221 -15.63 -2.80 20.04
C ASN A 221 -16.20 -3.42 18.76
N GLY A 222 -15.54 -4.45 18.23
CA GLY A 222 -15.90 -5.02 16.93
C GLY A 222 -15.15 -6.30 16.60
N ASN A 223 -15.60 -6.93 15.50
CA ASN A 223 -15.07 -8.21 15.03
C ASN A 223 -14.32 -8.04 13.71
N TYR A 224 -13.20 -8.76 13.58
CA TYR A 224 -12.50 -8.89 12.31
C TYR A 224 -12.91 -10.18 11.59
N TYR A 225 -13.35 -10.04 10.34
CA TYR A 225 -13.75 -11.17 9.50
C TYR A 225 -12.78 -11.34 8.34
N ARG A 226 -12.21 -12.55 8.21
CA ARG A 226 -11.40 -12.91 7.04
C ARG A 226 -12.32 -13.22 5.86
N LEU A 227 -12.08 -12.57 4.73
CA LEU A 227 -12.97 -12.65 3.57
C LEU A 227 -13.21 -14.08 3.06
N TRP A 228 -12.24 -14.99 3.19
CA TRP A 228 -12.41 -16.40 2.75
C TRP A 228 -13.00 -17.31 3.84
N MET A 229 -13.30 -16.78 5.03
CA MET A 229 -13.88 -17.51 6.16
C MET A 229 -15.28 -16.99 6.53
N ILE A 230 -15.81 -15.99 5.81
CA ILE A 230 -17.20 -15.56 6.01
C ILE A 230 -18.13 -16.55 5.32
N ASP A 231 -19.20 -16.92 6.00
CA ASP A 231 -20.32 -17.66 5.43
C ASP A 231 -21.27 -16.73 4.66
N GLU A 232 -22.24 -17.33 3.95
CA GLU A 232 -23.22 -16.58 3.17
C GLU A 232 -24.10 -15.67 4.03
N GLU A 233 -24.39 -16.04 5.28
CA GLU A 233 -25.23 -15.25 6.18
C GLU A 233 -24.53 -13.96 6.56
N ILE A 234 -23.27 -14.06 7.00
CA ILE A 234 -22.40 -12.93 7.30
C ILE A 234 -22.18 -12.08 6.04
N GLN A 235 -21.95 -12.72 4.89
CA GLN A 235 -21.76 -12.00 3.63
C GLN A 235 -23.00 -11.19 3.26
N LYS A 236 -24.20 -11.79 3.30
CA LYS A 236 -25.48 -11.09 3.03
C LYS A 236 -25.69 -9.97 4.04
N ARG A 237 -25.46 -10.22 5.33
CA ARG A 237 -25.57 -9.20 6.37
C ARG A 237 -24.68 -8.00 6.09
N LEU A 238 -23.39 -8.22 5.80
CA LEU A 238 -22.42 -7.14 5.52
C LEU A 238 -22.70 -6.40 4.21
N ALA A 239 -23.22 -7.08 3.19
CA ALA A 239 -23.62 -6.47 1.93
C ALA A 239 -24.89 -5.61 2.08
N ASN A 240 -25.85 -6.06 2.89
CA ASN A 240 -27.15 -5.41 3.03
C ASN A 240 -27.15 -4.22 4.00
N VAL A 241 -26.04 -3.96 4.72
CA VAL A 241 -25.90 -2.75 5.56
C VAL A 241 -26.04 -1.47 4.73
N SER A 242 -25.84 -1.51 3.41
CA SER A 242 -26.07 -0.35 2.54
C SER A 242 -27.50 -0.22 1.99
N THR A 243 -28.40 -1.17 2.23
CA THR A 243 -29.75 -1.22 1.63
C THR A 243 -30.89 -1.28 2.64
N SER A 244 -30.60 -1.49 3.94
CA SER A 244 -31.61 -1.52 5.01
C SER A 244 -31.74 -0.18 5.77
N MET A 245 -31.55 0.96 5.10
CA MET A 245 -31.84 2.31 5.62
C MET A 245 -32.63 3.09 4.58
#